data_AF-A0A3D1P1D2-F1
#
_entry.id   AF-A0A3D1P1D2-F1
#
_cell.length_a   1.000
_cell.length_b   1.000
_cell.length_c   1.000
_cell.angle_alpha   90.00
_cell.angle_beta   90.00
_cell.angle_gamma   90.00
#
_symmetry.space_group_name_H-M   'P 1'
#
loop_
_entity.id
_entity.type
_entity.pdbx_description
1 polymer ?
#
loop_
_entity_poly.entity_id
_entity_poly.type
_entity_poly.pdbx_seq_one_letter_code
_entity_poly.pdbx_strand_id
1 'polypeptide(L)'
;MQRDEWSVYLNDPSRNVQIQLDLFRRKISYGTGGGPRSDLYDITGASRGGGMASAPPPPPPPPPPRVRLVNAGPIWNQADAQNKCPVAAYAVGGRWTGQWRTTQEGRMSVCEIAD
;
A
#
# COMPACT_ATOMS: atom_id res chain seq x y z
N MET A 1 15.74 -7.79 -5.67
CA MET A 1 15.79 -7.71 -4.19
C MET A 1 16.09 -6.27 -3.83
N GLN A 2 15.07 -5.52 -3.42
CA GLN A 2 15.27 -4.16 -2.90
C GLN A 2 15.50 -4.31 -1.41
N ARG A 3 16.74 -4.10 -0.94
CA ARG A 3 16.98 -3.99 0.50
C ARG A 3 16.29 -2.71 0.94
N ASP A 4 15.35 -2.81 1.85
CA ASP A 4 15.00 -1.65 2.66
C ASP A 4 16.05 -1.55 3.78
N GLU A 5 16.60 -0.36 3.97
CA GLU A 5 17.74 -0.17 4.88
C GLU A 5 17.34 -0.31 6.37
N TRP A 6 16.04 -0.51 6.65
CA TRP A 6 15.41 -0.42 7.98
C TRP A 6 14.71 -1.69 8.42
N SER A 7 14.63 -2.70 7.57
CA SER A 7 13.94 -3.93 7.93
C SER A 7 14.87 -5.13 7.95
N VAL A 8 14.56 -6.03 8.88
CA VAL A 8 15.04 -7.40 8.82
C VAL A 8 13.86 -8.29 8.43
N TYR A 9 14.07 -9.10 7.40
CA TYR A 9 13.09 -10.09 6.95
C TYR A 9 13.52 -11.48 7.38
N LEU A 10 12.60 -12.19 8.03
CA LEU A 10 12.76 -13.59 8.38
C LEU A 10 11.71 -14.37 7.58
N ASN A 11 12.19 -15.33 6.79
CA ASN A 11 11.34 -16.21 6.00
C ASN A 11 11.37 -17.61 6.61
N ASP A 12 10.21 -18.13 7.00
CA ASP A 12 10.06 -19.53 7.36
C ASP A 12 9.20 -20.25 6.30
N PRO A 13 9.84 -20.87 5.31
CA PRO A 13 9.13 -21.51 4.21
C PRO A 13 8.37 -22.77 4.66
N SER A 14 8.83 -23.47 5.71
CA SER A 14 8.18 -24.71 6.18
C SER A 14 6.77 -24.45 6.73
N ARG A 15 6.55 -23.24 7.25
CA ARG A 15 5.27 -22.77 7.80
C ARG A 15 4.57 -21.77 6.90
N ASN A 16 5.15 -21.43 5.75
CA ASN A 16 4.70 -20.34 4.88
C ASN A 16 4.50 -19.02 5.66
N VAL A 17 5.48 -18.67 6.48
CA VAL A 17 5.46 -17.50 7.37
C VAL A 17 6.52 -16.49 6.94
N GLN A 18 6.14 -15.21 6.95
CA GLN A 18 7.05 -14.10 6.74
C GLN A 18 6.94 -13.12 7.91
N ILE A 19 8.08 -12.80 8.50
CA ILE A 19 8.17 -11.82 9.58
C ILE A 19 9.05 -10.66 9.10
N GLN A 20 8.63 -9.44 9.41
CA GLN A 20 9.41 -8.23 9.17
C GLN A 20 9.56 -7.47 10.48
N LEU A 21 10.82 -7.17 10.83
CA LEU A 21 11.17 -6.27 11.93
C LEU A 21 11.46 -4.92 11.30
N ASP A 22 10.52 -4.00 11.37
CA ASP A 22 10.60 -2.67 10.77
C ASP A 22 11.09 -1.67 11.82
N LEU A 23 12.38 -1.31 11.75
CA LEU A 23 12.99 -0.38 12.70
C LEU A 23 12.55 1.07 12.50
N PHE A 24 12.00 1.38 11.32
CA PHE A 24 11.49 2.71 11.02
C PHE A 24 10.12 2.93 11.70
N ARG A 25 9.19 1.99 11.53
CA ARG A 25 7.87 2.03 12.19
C ARG A 25 7.92 1.55 13.64
N ARG A 26 9.03 0.94 14.06
CA ARG A 26 9.18 0.25 15.35
C ARG A 26 8.11 -0.84 15.54
N LYS A 27 7.88 -1.62 14.50
CA LYS A 27 6.86 -2.69 14.48
C LYS A 27 7.48 -4.03 14.11
N ILE A 28 6.97 -5.08 14.75
CA ILE A 28 7.11 -6.45 14.29
C ILE A 28 5.82 -6.80 13.56
N SER A 29 5.91 -7.21 12.30
CA SER A 29 4.77 -7.65 11.50
C SER A 29 4.89 -9.10 11.07
N TYR A 30 3.74 -9.78 10.97
CA TYR A 30 3.62 -11.21 10.72
C TYR A 30 2.64 -11.47 9.57
N GLY A 31 3.06 -12.28 8.61
CA GLY A 31 2.23 -12.80 7.52
C GLY A 31 2.31 -14.32 7.48
N THR A 32 1.19 -14.96 7.12
CA THR A 32 1.07 -16.41 6.98
C THR A 32 0.32 -16.75 5.70
N GLY A 33 0.57 -17.92 5.13
CA GLY A 33 -0.17 -18.41 3.97
C GLY A 33 0.08 -17.63 2.68
N GLY A 34 1.14 -16.81 2.62
CA GLY A 34 1.39 -15.88 1.50
C GLY A 34 0.47 -14.66 1.48
N GLY A 35 -0.34 -14.45 2.52
CA GLY A 35 -1.20 -13.27 2.68
C GLY A 35 -0.44 -12.00 3.13
N PRO A 36 -1.12 -10.85 3.20
CA PRO A 36 -0.52 -9.60 3.66
C PRO A 36 -0.04 -9.70 5.13
N ARG A 37 1.07 -9.02 5.46
CA ARG A 37 1.55 -8.94 6.84
C ARG A 37 0.70 -7.98 7.66
N SER A 38 0.41 -8.34 8.90
CA SER A 38 -0.24 -7.49 9.90
C SER A 38 0.74 -7.12 11.02
N ASP A 39 0.66 -5.90 11.54
CA ASP A 39 1.45 -5.48 12.70
C ASP A 39 1.03 -6.28 13.94
N LEU A 40 2.01 -6.81 14.67
CA LEU A 40 1.79 -7.69 15.81
C LEU A 40 2.27 -7.06 17.12
N TYR A 41 3.50 -6.54 17.14
CA TYR A 41 4.11 -5.97 18.35
C TYR A 41 4.88 -4.69 18.08
N ASP A 42 5.09 -3.91 19.15
CA ASP A 42 6.00 -2.78 19.15
C ASP A 42 7.44 -3.21 19.43
N ILE A 43 8.38 -2.58 18.74
CA ILE A 43 9.80 -2.64 19.06
C ILE A 43 10.06 -1.58 20.13
N THR A 44 10.37 -2.03 21.34
CA THR A 44 10.64 -1.15 22.49
C THR A 44 12.07 -0.61 22.48
N GLY A 45 13.01 -1.29 21.80
CA GLY A 45 14.36 -0.80 21.60
C GLY A 45 15.13 -1.59 20.54
N ALA A 46 16.07 -0.90 19.89
CA ALA A 46 17.08 -1.46 19.01
C ALA A 46 18.34 -0.59 19.12
N SER A 47 19.51 -1.20 19.21
CA SER A 47 20.79 -0.50 19.31
C SER A 47 21.78 -1.05 18.29
N ARG A 48 22.60 -0.17 17.70
CA ARG A 48 23.78 -0.58 16.95
C ARG A 48 24.91 -0.82 17.94
N GLY A 49 25.49 -2.02 17.94
CA GLY A 49 26.71 -2.27 18.71
C GLY A 49 27.85 -1.42 18.16
N GLY A 50 28.31 -0.43 18.92
CA GLY A 50 29.59 0.26 18.76
C GLY A 50 29.86 1.03 17.45
N GLY A 51 29.90 2.37 17.55
CA GLY A 51 30.88 3.22 16.84
C GLY A 51 30.89 3.23 15.30
N MET A 52 29.96 3.97 14.69
CA MET A 52 30.16 4.86 13.54
C MET A 52 28.86 5.67 13.45
N ALA A 53 28.96 7.00 13.38
CA ALA A 53 27.81 7.90 13.45
C ALA A 53 26.68 7.39 12.54
N SER A 54 25.56 7.02 13.17
CA SER A 54 24.36 6.64 12.45
C SER A 54 23.98 7.78 11.52
N ALA A 55 24.06 7.55 10.21
CA ALA A 55 23.31 8.37 9.27
C ALA A 55 21.88 8.51 9.83
N PRO A 56 21.28 9.72 9.81
CA PRO A 56 19.91 9.86 10.24
C PRO A 56 19.05 8.85 9.46
N PRO A 57 17.99 8.29 10.07
CA PRO A 57 17.08 7.45 9.32
C PRO A 57 16.68 8.16 8.03
N PRO A 58 16.67 7.49 6.85
CA PRO A 58 16.06 8.04 5.67
C PRO A 58 14.62 8.37 6.05
N PRO A 59 14.08 9.43 5.44
CA PRO A 59 12.74 9.86 5.76
C PRO A 59 11.75 8.69 5.59
N PRO A 60 10.64 8.68 6.37
CA PRO A 60 9.55 7.74 6.14
C PRO A 60 9.25 7.58 4.64
N PRO A 61 8.87 6.38 4.17
CA PRO A 61 8.20 6.30 2.88
C PRO A 61 7.02 7.30 2.87
N PRO A 62 6.77 7.99 1.74
CA PRO A 62 5.65 8.93 1.67
C PRO A 62 4.35 8.23 2.09
N PRO A 63 3.43 8.94 2.78
CA PRO A 63 2.14 8.36 3.14
C PRO A 63 1.43 7.82 1.89
N PRO A 64 0.65 6.73 2.00
CA PRO A 64 -0.11 6.22 0.87
C PRO A 64 -0.98 7.36 0.31
N PRO A 65 -1.07 7.50 -1.03
CA PRO A 65 -1.88 8.56 -1.63
C PRO A 65 -3.32 8.43 -1.16
N ARG A 66 -4.00 9.56 -0.94
CA ARG A 66 -5.39 9.51 -0.50
C ARG A 66 -6.20 8.98 -1.67
N VAL A 67 -6.98 7.92 -1.43
CA VAL A 67 -7.87 7.36 -2.44
C VAL A 67 -9.31 7.72 -2.13
N ARG A 68 -10.05 8.14 -3.17
CA ARG A 68 -11.50 8.38 -3.08
C ARG A 68 -12.23 7.87 -4.31
N LEU A 69 -13.53 7.62 -4.15
CA LEU A 69 -14.39 7.09 -5.21
C LEU A 69 -15.21 8.22 -5.85
N VAL A 70 -15.17 8.31 -7.18
CA VAL A 70 -15.92 9.30 -7.96
C VAL A 70 -16.93 8.63 -8.89
N ASN A 71 -18.13 9.21 -8.99
CA ASN A 71 -19.18 8.69 -9.87
C ASN A 71 -18.79 8.83 -11.34
N ALA A 72 -18.93 7.77 -12.12
CA ALA A 72 -18.58 7.72 -13.55
C ALA A 72 -19.75 7.32 -14.47
N GLY A 73 -20.95 7.19 -13.91
CA GLY A 73 -22.10 6.63 -14.62
C GLY A 73 -21.97 5.11 -14.84
N PRO A 74 -22.78 4.49 -15.72
CA PRO A 74 -22.68 3.07 -16.00
C PRO A 74 -21.31 2.73 -16.61
N ILE A 75 -20.62 1.72 -16.07
CA ILE A 75 -19.43 1.13 -16.68
C ILE A 75 -19.72 -0.34 -16.95
N TRP A 76 -19.55 -0.77 -18.20
CA TRP A 76 -19.89 -2.14 -18.63
C TRP A 76 -18.74 -3.14 -18.51
N ASN A 77 -17.50 -2.67 -18.67
CA ASN A 77 -16.29 -3.49 -18.63
C ASN A 77 -15.03 -2.63 -18.40
N GLN A 78 -13.87 -3.28 -18.33
CA GLN A 78 -12.58 -2.61 -18.13
C GLN A 78 -12.23 -1.60 -19.23
N ALA A 79 -12.57 -1.88 -20.50
CA ALA A 79 -12.28 -0.97 -21.60
C ALA A 79 -13.15 0.30 -21.52
N ASP A 80 -14.40 0.17 -21.11
CA ASP A 80 -15.28 1.32 -20.84
C ASP A 80 -14.73 2.15 -19.67
N ALA A 81 -14.25 1.50 -18.60
CA ALA A 81 -13.58 2.18 -17.48
C ALA A 81 -12.34 2.96 -17.92
N GLN A 82 -11.52 2.38 -18.81
CA GLN A 82 -10.32 3.03 -19.35
C GLN A 82 -10.62 4.32 -20.11
N ASN A 83 -11.82 4.45 -20.67
CA ASN A 83 -12.25 5.66 -21.37
C ASN A 83 -12.92 6.66 -20.41
N LYS A 84 -13.75 6.19 -19.47
CA LYS A 84 -14.55 7.05 -18.58
C LYS A 84 -13.79 7.55 -17.35
N CYS A 85 -13.02 6.68 -16.70
CA CYS A 85 -12.38 6.99 -15.44
C CYS A 85 -11.29 8.07 -15.52
N PRO A 86 -10.47 8.16 -16.59
CA PRO A 86 -9.55 9.28 -16.74
C PRO A 86 -10.26 10.64 -16.81
N VAL A 87 -11.41 10.70 -17.49
CA VAL A 87 -12.21 11.93 -17.60
C VAL A 87 -12.83 12.29 -16.24
N ALA A 88 -13.40 11.30 -15.53
CA ALA A 88 -13.96 11.51 -14.20
C ALA A 88 -12.90 11.96 -13.17
N ALA A 89 -11.69 11.41 -13.25
CA ALA A 89 -10.57 11.79 -12.41
C ALA A 89 -10.11 13.23 -12.68
N TYR A 90 -9.97 13.60 -13.97
CA TYR A 90 -9.61 14.95 -14.37
C TYR A 90 -10.60 16.01 -13.85
N ALA A 91 -11.90 15.70 -13.88
CA ALA A 91 -12.96 16.62 -13.43
C ALA A 91 -12.85 17.01 -11.95
N VAL A 92 -12.16 16.22 -11.13
CA VAL A 92 -11.97 16.48 -9.69
C VAL A 92 -10.51 16.70 -9.30
N GLY A 93 -9.61 16.86 -10.27
CA GLY A 93 -8.19 17.10 -10.03
C GLY A 93 -7.42 15.88 -9.51
N GLY A 94 -7.94 14.67 -9.70
CA GLY A 94 -7.29 13.43 -9.28
C GLY A 94 -6.72 12.63 -10.44
N ARG A 95 -6.02 11.53 -10.12
CA ARG A 95 -5.55 10.55 -11.11
C ARG A 95 -6.22 9.21 -10.89
N TRP A 96 -6.82 8.64 -11.94
CA TRP A 96 -7.40 7.30 -11.87
C TRP A 96 -6.34 6.25 -11.52
N THR A 97 -6.62 5.42 -10.53
CA THR A 97 -5.69 4.37 -10.04
C THR A 97 -5.74 3.10 -10.90
N GLY A 98 -6.68 3.01 -11.84
CA GLY A 98 -6.98 1.80 -12.61
C GLY A 98 -8.11 0.95 -12.02
N GLN A 99 -8.56 1.27 -10.80
CA GLN A 99 -9.65 0.57 -10.12
C GLN A 99 -11.00 1.24 -10.36
N TRP A 100 -12.05 0.43 -10.51
CA TRP A 100 -13.44 0.87 -10.58
C TRP A 100 -14.35 -0.21 -10.01
N ARG A 101 -15.56 0.17 -9.62
CA ARG A 101 -16.59 -0.78 -9.16
C ARG A 101 -17.99 -0.33 -9.56
N THR A 102 -18.86 -1.28 -9.87
CA THR A 102 -20.29 -1.02 -10.06
C THR A 102 -20.98 -0.85 -8.72
N THR A 103 -21.67 0.27 -8.51
CA THR A 103 -22.46 0.52 -7.29
C THR A 103 -23.94 0.23 -7.50
N GLN A 104 -24.44 0.40 -8.73
CA GLN A 104 -25.79 0.02 -9.15
C GLN A 104 -25.72 -0.60 -10.54
N GLU A 105 -26.13 -1.85 -10.66
CA GLU A 105 -26.08 -2.60 -11.92
C GLU A 105 -26.81 -1.86 -13.04
N GLY A 106 -26.12 -1.68 -14.17
CA GLY A 106 -26.63 -0.97 -15.34
C GLY A 106 -26.87 0.54 -15.19
N ARG A 107 -26.65 1.14 -14.01
CA ARG A 107 -26.94 2.56 -13.74
C ARG A 107 -25.74 3.37 -13.29
N MET A 108 -24.90 2.81 -12.41
CA MET A 108 -23.84 3.58 -11.77
C MET A 108 -22.65 2.71 -11.40
N SER A 109 -21.48 3.22 -11.74
CA SER A 109 -20.18 2.74 -11.30
C SER A 109 -19.36 3.92 -10.80
N VAL A 110 -18.36 3.62 -9.98
CA VAL A 110 -17.42 4.60 -9.43
C VAL A 110 -16.00 4.23 -9.80
N CYS A 111 -15.17 5.23 -10.06
CA CYS A 111 -13.74 5.10 -10.31
C CYS A 111 -12.96 5.48 -9.05
N GLU A 112 -11.90 4.76 -8.74
CA GLU A 112 -10.98 5.13 -7.67
C GLU A 112 -9.92 6.09 -8.19
N ILE A 113 -9.72 7.19 -7.48
CA ILE A 113 -8.74 8.22 -7.83
C ILE A 113 -7.81 8.48 -6.66
N ALA A 114 -6.58 8.85 -6.98
CA ALA A 114 -5.56 9.28 -6.04
C ALA A 114 -5.31 10.79 -6.16
N ASP A 115 -5.24 11.47 -5.00
CA ASP A 115 -4.80 12.87 -4.80
C ASP A 115 -3.57 12.96 -3.88
#